data_AF-A0A8H7R5Q3-F1
#
_entry.id   AF-A0A8H7R5Q3-F1
#
_cell.length_a   1.000
_cell.length_b   1.000
_cell.length_c   1.000
_cell.angle_alpha   90.00
_cell.angle_beta   90.00
_cell.angle_gamma   90.00
#
_symmetry.space_group_name_H-M   'P 1'
#
loop_
_entity.id
_entity.type
_entity.pdbx_description
1 polymer ?
#
loop_
_entity_poly.entity_id
_entity_poly.type
_entity_poly.pdbx_seq_one_letter_code
_entity_poly.pdbx_strand_id
1 'polypeptide(L)'
;MFITSILDPVVMCTSLVSAMVFVSWFSFWHKTELARNEKERAYVCTLLSSSITSTCSLPLVYELLSNGGDLSALLVYRTWTVVATTFFMTFLIMDLCIGVFFYKNKIDMLTGWIHHLTYLITLTWAIHHQYSAVFIMMCVLEIPTFVLALGSVRSHLRRDYIFAGTFLLTRIFFHAYAISCAWKLNPFGPVVNALTFFFPAHCFWFYGFIKQQIRLMKTDPKITPTRTAPKKKQESVTQKPIKTTATIMMKKKKSPISEPRRRTNYLSYTTPSFHQSPPVSVH
;
A
#
# COMPACT_ATOMS: atom_id res chain seq x y z
N MET A 1 -2.06 1.29 35.15
CA MET A 1 -0.69 0.96 34.71
C MET A 1 -0.47 1.23 33.21
N PHE A 2 -1.33 0.83 32.27
CA PHE A 2 -1.17 1.22 30.85
C PHE A 2 -1.06 2.75 30.60
N ILE A 3 -1.83 3.54 31.35
CA ILE A 3 -1.84 5.00 31.26
C ILE A 3 -0.46 5.60 31.56
N THR A 4 0.32 5.01 32.48
CA THR A 4 1.62 5.58 32.86
C THR A 4 2.66 5.44 31.76
N SER A 5 2.59 4.37 30.95
CA SER A 5 3.50 4.17 29.82
C SER A 5 3.20 5.12 28.65
N ILE A 6 1.94 5.49 28.44
CA ILE A 6 1.54 6.45 27.39
C ILE A 6 1.87 7.89 27.79
N LEU A 7 1.72 8.20 29.08
CA LEU A 7 2.05 9.50 29.65
C LEU A 7 3.55 9.67 29.94
N ASP A 8 4.38 8.71 29.54
CA ASP A 8 5.83 8.85 29.63
C ASP A 8 6.27 10.09 28.82
N PRO A 9 7.10 10.99 29.40
CA PRO A 9 7.53 12.21 28.71
C PRO A 9 8.17 11.96 27.35
N VAL A 10 8.91 10.85 27.18
CA VAL A 10 9.54 10.47 25.91
C VAL A 10 8.47 10.15 24.87
N VAL A 11 7.42 9.40 25.26
CA VAL A 11 6.31 9.05 24.37
C VAL A 11 5.52 10.30 23.98
N MET A 12 5.18 11.16 24.94
CA MET A 12 4.45 12.41 24.65
C MET A 12 5.25 13.35 23.74
N CYS A 13 6.51 13.62 24.07
CA CYS A 13 7.38 14.50 23.30
C CYS A 13 7.60 13.95 21.88
N THR A 14 7.90 12.66 21.77
CA THR A 14 8.08 12.00 20.45
C THR A 14 6.81 12.06 19.62
N SER A 15 5.64 11.84 20.23
CA SER A 15 4.35 11.91 19.51
C SER A 15 4.10 13.31 18.94
N LEU A 16 4.33 14.35 19.74
CA LEU A 16 4.17 15.74 19.31
C LEU A 16 5.12 16.09 18.15
N VAL A 17 6.41 15.79 18.30
CA VAL A 17 7.41 16.04 17.26
C VAL A 17 7.09 15.25 15.98
N SER A 18 6.73 13.98 16.11
CA SER A 18 6.36 13.12 14.97
C SER A 18 5.12 13.63 14.25
N ALA A 19 4.11 14.10 14.99
CA ALA A 19 2.90 14.69 14.41
C ALA A 19 3.24 15.95 13.60
N MET A 20 4.09 16.83 14.13
CA MET A 20 4.58 18.01 13.40
C MET A 20 5.33 17.61 12.12
N VAL A 21 6.17 16.56 12.18
CA VAL A 21 6.87 16.02 11.01
C VAL A 21 5.88 15.52 9.96
N PHE A 22 4.89 14.70 10.32
CA PHE A 22 3.90 14.18 9.37
C PHE A 22 3.02 15.27 8.77
N VAL A 23 2.55 16.22 9.57
CA VAL A 23 1.76 17.37 9.09
C VAL A 23 2.59 18.21 8.11
N SER A 24 3.85 18.50 8.45
CA SER A 24 4.75 19.29 7.60
C SER A 24 5.06 18.56 6.29
N TRP A 25 5.37 17.26 6.38
CA TRP A 25 5.64 16.40 5.23
C TRP A 25 4.43 16.33 4.29
N PHE A 26 3.25 16.00 4.82
CA PHE A 26 2.03 15.93 4.01
C PHE A 26 1.69 17.29 3.40
N SER A 27 1.77 18.37 4.19
CA SER A 27 1.52 19.73 3.71
C SER A 27 2.47 20.14 2.60
N PHE A 28 3.75 19.78 2.69
CA PHE A 28 4.73 20.03 1.64
C PHE A 28 4.31 19.33 0.33
N TRP A 29 4.01 18.03 0.37
CA TRP A 29 3.58 17.26 -0.80
C TRP A 29 2.25 17.75 -1.40
N HIS A 30 1.33 18.19 -0.54
CA HIS A 30 0.04 18.70 -0.94
C HIS A 30 0.16 20.07 -1.62
N LYS A 31 0.88 21.03 -1.00
CA LYS A 31 1.02 22.41 -1.49
C LYS A 31 1.89 22.52 -2.74
N THR A 32 2.89 21.65 -2.89
CA THR A 32 3.76 21.62 -4.07
C THR A 32 3.18 20.81 -5.24
N GLU A 33 1.96 20.27 -5.08
CA GLU A 33 1.29 19.40 -6.06
C GLU A 33 2.12 18.18 -6.49
N LEU A 34 3.06 17.75 -5.64
CA LEU A 34 3.87 16.56 -5.88
C LEU A 34 3.02 15.28 -5.80
N ALA A 35 1.94 15.29 -5.00
CA ALA A 35 0.92 14.24 -4.93
C ALA A 35 -0.40 14.74 -5.57
N ARG A 36 -0.59 14.39 -6.84
CA ARG A 36 -1.60 14.97 -7.74
C ARG A 36 -2.99 14.40 -7.51
N ASN A 37 -3.07 13.10 -7.27
CA ASN A 37 -4.33 12.38 -7.11
C ASN A 37 -4.48 11.81 -5.69
N GLU A 38 -5.72 11.45 -5.31
CA GLU A 38 -6.03 10.88 -4.00
C GLU A 38 -5.20 9.64 -3.68
N LYS A 39 -4.91 8.83 -4.70
CA LYS A 39 -4.10 7.62 -4.53
C LYS A 39 -2.69 7.99 -4.10
N GLU A 40 -2.01 8.91 -4.78
CA GLU A 40 -0.67 9.35 -4.40
C GLU A 40 -0.67 9.94 -2.99
N ARG A 41 -1.66 10.78 -2.66
CA ARG A 41 -1.79 11.41 -1.34
C ARG A 41 -1.91 10.38 -0.22
N ALA A 42 -2.65 9.30 -0.44
CA ALA A 42 -2.82 8.21 0.54
C ALA A 42 -1.52 7.46 0.87
N TYR A 43 -0.48 7.55 0.03
CA TYR A 43 0.81 6.87 0.28
C TYR A 43 1.93 7.81 0.74
N VAL A 44 1.71 9.12 0.83
CA VAL A 44 2.75 10.09 1.19
C VAL A 44 3.27 9.87 2.62
N CYS A 45 2.37 9.71 3.59
CA CYS A 45 2.74 9.44 4.98
C CYS A 45 3.34 8.04 5.14
N THR A 46 2.74 7.05 4.46
CA THR A 46 3.24 5.67 4.43
C THR A 46 4.65 5.58 3.88
N LEU A 47 4.98 6.33 2.83
CA LEU A 47 6.31 6.39 2.24
C LEU A 47 7.35 6.86 3.27
N LEU A 48 7.05 7.94 4.00
CA LEU A 48 7.94 8.45 5.04
C LEU A 48 8.08 7.45 6.18
N SER A 49 6.96 6.96 6.71
CA SER A 49 6.94 6.05 7.86
C SER A 49 7.72 4.77 7.57
N SER A 50 7.37 4.06 6.49
CA SER A 50 8.02 2.80 6.09
C SER A 50 9.51 2.97 5.78
N SER A 51 9.94 4.12 5.25
CA SER A 51 11.36 4.39 5.02
C SER A 51 12.16 4.50 6.33
N ILE A 52 11.63 5.24 7.31
CA ILE A 52 12.29 5.45 8.59
C ILE A 52 12.28 4.17 9.40
N THR A 53 11.14 3.51 9.54
CA THR A 53 11.03 2.30 10.37
C THR A 53 11.80 1.12 9.80
N SER A 54 11.82 0.96 8.47
CA SER A 54 12.69 -0.05 7.82
C SER A 54 14.16 0.23 8.13
N THR A 55 14.60 1.49 8.10
CA THR A 55 15.99 1.86 8.42
C THR A 55 16.32 1.61 9.89
N CYS A 56 15.43 2.00 10.81
CA CYS A 56 15.57 1.76 12.24
C CYS A 56 15.59 0.26 12.60
N SER A 57 15.00 -0.60 11.78
CA SER A 57 15.00 -2.06 12.01
C SER A 57 16.35 -2.72 11.78
N LEU A 58 17.18 -2.17 10.86
CA LEU A 58 18.38 -2.84 10.36
C LEU A 58 19.40 -3.20 11.46
N PRO A 59 19.71 -2.32 12.43
CA PRO A 59 20.64 -2.67 13.51
C PRO A 59 20.17 -3.86 14.35
N LEU A 60 18.87 -3.96 14.62
CA LEU A 60 18.29 -5.04 15.44
C LEU A 60 18.18 -6.35 14.66
N VAL A 61 17.88 -6.26 13.36
CA VAL A 61 17.92 -7.43 12.46
C VAL A 61 19.35 -7.96 12.37
N TYR A 62 20.33 -7.07 12.20
CA TYR A 62 21.74 -7.46 12.20
C TYR A 62 22.13 -8.12 13.52
N GLU A 63 21.75 -7.54 14.66
CA GLU A 63 22.00 -8.11 15.98
C GLU A 63 21.42 -9.53 16.11
N LEU A 64 20.15 -9.74 15.75
CA LEU A 64 19.50 -11.06 15.77
C LEU A 64 20.18 -12.08 14.85
N LEU A 65 20.60 -11.66 13.66
CA LEU A 65 21.26 -12.58 12.73
C LEU A 65 22.68 -12.91 13.19
N SER A 66 23.40 -11.93 13.72
CA SER A 66 24.78 -12.09 14.20
C SER A 66 24.90 -12.92 15.47
N ASN A 67 23.88 -12.89 16.35
CA ASN A 67 23.86 -13.63 17.60
C ASN A 67 23.22 -15.04 17.47
N GLY A 68 22.98 -15.51 16.23
CA GLY A 68 22.43 -16.85 15.98
C GLY A 68 20.93 -16.99 16.25
N GLY A 69 20.19 -15.88 16.29
CA GLY A 69 18.75 -15.88 16.55
C GLY A 69 18.37 -15.81 18.03
N ASP A 70 19.28 -15.35 18.89
CA ASP A 70 18.98 -15.14 20.30
C ASP A 70 18.17 -13.84 20.50
N LEU A 71 16.86 -14.02 20.66
CA LEU A 71 15.93 -12.91 20.85
C LEU A 71 16.05 -12.26 22.24
N SER A 72 16.68 -12.92 23.22
CA SER A 72 16.83 -12.37 24.57
C SER A 72 17.68 -11.09 24.59
N ALA A 73 18.70 -11.02 23.74
CA ALA A 73 19.55 -9.84 23.56
C ALA A 73 18.75 -8.59 23.10
N LEU A 74 17.64 -8.81 22.37
CA LEU A 74 16.76 -7.76 21.89
C LEU A 74 15.73 -7.31 22.93
N LEU A 75 15.52 -8.06 24.02
CA LEU A 75 14.59 -7.68 25.09
C LEU A 75 15.16 -6.63 26.06
N VAL A 76 16.42 -6.23 25.87
CA VAL A 76 17.03 -5.14 26.64
C VAL A 76 16.34 -3.83 26.29
N TYR A 77 15.87 -3.11 27.32
CA TYR A 77 15.21 -1.81 27.14
C TYR A 77 16.15 -0.80 26.46
N ARG A 78 15.66 -0.16 25.39
CA ARG A 78 16.38 0.85 24.62
C ARG A 78 15.45 2.02 24.33
N THR A 79 15.75 3.20 24.87
CA THR A 79 14.92 4.40 24.69
C THR A 79 14.66 4.73 23.22
N TRP A 80 15.66 4.58 22.34
CA TRP A 80 15.50 4.86 20.92
C TRP A 80 14.47 3.94 20.23
N THR A 81 14.30 2.70 20.71
CA THR A 81 13.28 1.79 20.17
C THR A 81 11.89 2.24 20.58
N VAL A 82 11.71 2.79 21.79
CA VAL A 82 10.46 3.41 22.21
C VAL A 82 10.16 4.62 21.33
N VAL A 83 11.14 5.50 21.08
CA VAL A 83 11.01 6.66 20.18
C VAL A 83 10.56 6.22 18.78
N ALA A 84 11.22 5.23 18.18
CA ALA A 84 10.84 4.73 16.86
C ALA A 84 9.44 4.08 16.85
N THR A 85 9.06 3.37 17.92
CA THR A 85 7.72 2.78 18.04
C THR A 85 6.67 3.87 18.13
N THR A 86 6.90 4.89 18.94
CA THR A 86 6.00 6.04 19.09
C THR A 86 5.88 6.84 17.80
N PHE A 87 6.97 6.99 17.03
CA PHE A 87 6.92 7.58 15.69
C PHE A 87 5.97 6.81 14.77
N PHE A 88 6.05 5.47 14.76
CA PHE A 88 5.15 4.63 13.97
C PHE A 88 3.69 4.69 14.49
N MET A 89 3.47 4.69 15.80
CA MET A 89 2.13 4.90 16.37
C MET A 89 1.53 6.24 15.93
N THR A 90 2.34 7.30 15.93
CA THR A 90 1.92 8.63 15.47
C THR A 90 1.57 8.61 14.00
N PHE A 91 2.34 7.90 13.17
CA PHE A 91 1.99 7.66 11.77
C PHE A 91 0.59 7.07 11.62
N LEU A 92 0.25 6.02 12.37
CA LEU A 92 -1.07 5.36 12.27
C LEU A 92 -2.21 6.34 12.56
N ILE A 93 -2.06 7.15 13.61
CA ILE A 93 -3.06 8.16 13.98
C ILE A 93 -3.14 9.23 12.88
N MET A 94 -2.00 9.75 12.44
CA MET A 94 -1.95 10.81 11.43
C MET A 94 -2.49 10.36 10.07
N ASP A 95 -2.21 9.13 9.66
CA ASP A 95 -2.72 8.56 8.40
C ASP A 95 -4.25 8.45 8.42
N LEU A 96 -4.85 8.01 9.53
CA LEU A 96 -6.30 8.02 9.69
C LEU A 96 -6.88 9.45 9.71
N CYS A 97 -6.28 10.34 10.50
CA CYS A 97 -6.74 11.73 10.59
C CYS A 97 -6.72 12.40 9.22
N ILE A 98 -5.57 12.38 8.54
CA ILE A 98 -5.41 12.96 7.21
C ILE A 98 -6.33 12.26 6.21
N GLY A 99 -6.42 10.93 6.25
CA GLY A 99 -7.23 10.19 5.30
C GLY A 99 -8.72 10.47 5.39
N VAL A 100 -9.25 10.70 6.59
CA VAL A 100 -10.66 11.11 6.77
C VAL A 100 -10.95 12.44 6.07
N PHE A 101 -9.97 13.36 6.02
CA PHE A 101 -10.13 14.67 5.40
C PHE A 101 -9.78 14.70 3.91
N PHE A 102 -8.74 13.98 3.46
CA PHE A 102 -8.15 14.16 2.14
C PHE A 102 -8.32 12.98 1.17
N TYR A 103 -8.62 11.77 1.67
CA TYR A 103 -8.77 10.57 0.82
C TYR A 103 -9.72 9.54 1.45
N LYS A 104 -10.89 10.00 1.91
CA LYS A 104 -11.89 9.17 2.62
C LYS A 104 -12.27 7.91 1.84
N ASN A 105 -12.37 8.00 0.52
CA ASN A 105 -12.72 6.88 -0.36
C ASN A 105 -11.61 5.82 -0.51
N LYS A 106 -10.43 6.05 0.09
CA LYS A 106 -9.27 5.13 0.06
C LYS A 106 -9.01 4.44 1.39
N ILE A 107 -9.72 4.82 2.46
CA ILE A 107 -9.67 4.11 3.74
C ILE A 107 -10.67 2.95 3.66
N ASP A 108 -10.17 1.74 3.44
CA ASP A 108 -11.00 0.53 3.51
C ASP A 108 -11.10 0.03 4.97
N MET A 109 -12.16 -0.72 5.28
CA MET A 109 -12.53 -1.05 6.67
C MET A 109 -11.50 -1.98 7.34
N LEU A 110 -11.14 -3.06 6.65
CA LEU A 110 -10.25 -4.09 7.19
C LEU A 110 -8.81 -3.59 7.35
N THR A 111 -8.46 -2.68 6.47
CA THR A 111 -7.12 -2.35 6.02
C THR A 111 -6.66 -0.97 6.50
N GLY A 112 -7.61 -0.04 6.60
CA GLY A 112 -7.43 1.24 7.27
C GLY A 112 -7.82 1.16 8.75
N TRP A 113 -9.07 0.82 9.07
CA TRP A 113 -9.55 0.96 10.45
C TRP A 113 -9.08 -0.17 11.37
N ILE A 114 -9.38 -1.42 11.00
CA ILE A 114 -9.10 -2.58 11.87
C ILE A 114 -7.59 -2.80 12.00
N HIS A 115 -6.85 -2.68 10.91
CA HIS A 115 -5.40 -2.77 10.89
C HIS A 115 -4.76 -1.73 11.82
N HIS A 116 -5.00 -0.44 11.59
CA HIS A 116 -4.37 0.62 12.39
C HIS A 116 -4.75 0.54 13.87
N LEU A 117 -6.02 0.22 14.18
CA LEU A 117 -6.47 0.02 15.56
C LEU A 117 -5.74 -1.16 16.24
N THR A 118 -5.60 -2.28 15.53
CA THR A 118 -4.92 -3.47 16.03
C THR A 118 -3.44 -3.18 16.30
N TYR A 119 -2.77 -2.45 15.40
CA TYR A 119 -1.41 -1.99 15.65
C TYR A 119 -1.34 -1.06 16.86
N LEU A 120 -2.21 -0.05 16.98
CA LEU A 120 -2.19 0.88 18.13
C LEU A 120 -2.32 0.15 19.47
N ILE A 121 -3.22 -0.83 19.56
CA ILE A 121 -3.38 -1.65 20.77
C ILE A 121 -2.12 -2.48 21.02
N THR A 122 -1.62 -3.17 19.99
CA THR A 122 -0.43 -4.03 20.09
C THR A 122 0.82 -3.24 20.48
N LEU A 123 1.01 -2.04 19.94
CA LEU A 123 2.18 -1.22 20.23
C LEU A 123 2.12 -0.57 21.60
N THR A 124 0.92 -0.19 22.05
CA THR A 124 0.72 0.24 23.44
C THR A 124 1.10 -0.88 24.41
N TRP A 125 0.66 -2.11 24.12
CA TRP A 125 1.06 -3.29 24.87
C TRP A 125 2.57 -3.56 24.79
N ALA A 126 3.18 -3.43 23.61
CA ALA A 126 4.61 -3.63 23.42
C ALA A 126 5.45 -2.61 24.22
N ILE A 127 5.07 -1.33 24.23
CA ILE A 127 5.75 -0.31 25.06
C ILE A 127 5.61 -0.65 26.54
N HIS A 128 4.41 -0.99 27.00
CA HIS A 128 4.14 -1.34 28.40
C HIS A 128 4.97 -2.53 28.89
N HIS A 129 5.16 -3.54 28.04
CA HIS A 129 5.94 -4.75 28.36
C HIS A 129 7.40 -4.69 27.86
N GLN A 130 7.87 -3.52 27.42
CA GLN A 130 9.24 -3.31 26.93
C GLN A 130 9.64 -4.16 25.70
N TYR A 131 8.67 -4.55 24.87
CA TYR A 131 8.88 -5.27 23.61
C TYR A 131 9.08 -4.34 22.39
N SER A 132 9.30 -3.05 22.60
CA SER A 132 9.51 -2.06 21.54
C SER A 132 10.66 -2.44 20.59
N ALA A 133 11.76 -2.98 21.11
CA ALA A 133 12.88 -3.43 20.29
C ALA A 133 12.49 -4.58 19.34
N VAL A 134 11.72 -5.55 19.82
CA VAL A 134 11.20 -6.64 18.96
C VAL A 134 10.30 -6.07 17.87
N PHE A 135 9.40 -5.13 18.21
CA PHE A 135 8.58 -4.46 17.20
C PHE A 135 9.43 -3.73 16.15
N ILE A 136 10.42 -2.93 16.56
CA ILE A 136 11.27 -2.20 15.62
C ILE A 136 12.10 -3.13 14.75
N MET A 137 12.60 -4.26 15.29
CA MET A 137 13.22 -5.30 14.46
C MET A 137 12.23 -5.82 13.40
N MET A 138 10.99 -6.07 13.79
CA MET A 138 9.93 -6.49 12.86
C MET A 138 9.52 -5.40 11.87
N CYS A 139 9.91 -4.13 12.04
CA CYS A 139 9.68 -3.11 11.02
C CYS A 139 10.48 -3.36 9.73
N VAL A 140 11.39 -4.33 9.68
CA VAL A 140 11.97 -4.81 8.41
C VAL A 140 10.89 -5.36 7.45
N LEU A 141 9.74 -5.76 8.01
CA LEU A 141 8.55 -6.15 7.25
C LEU A 141 7.92 -4.99 6.47
N GLU A 142 8.31 -3.74 6.73
CA GLU A 142 7.83 -2.56 6.02
C GLU A 142 8.62 -2.24 4.75
N ILE A 143 9.72 -2.95 4.45
CA ILE A 143 10.45 -2.81 3.17
C ILE A 143 9.52 -2.98 1.94
N PRO A 144 8.68 -4.04 1.84
CA PRO A 144 7.72 -4.14 0.74
C PRO A 144 6.71 -2.99 0.73
N THR A 145 6.28 -2.49 1.90
CA THR A 145 5.41 -1.31 2.01
C THR A 145 6.09 -0.08 1.43
N PHE A 146 7.36 0.15 1.74
CA PHE A 146 8.15 1.25 1.19
C PHE A 146 8.22 1.18 -0.33
N VAL A 147 8.53 -0.01 -0.89
CA VAL A 147 8.55 -0.23 -2.35
C VAL A 147 7.18 0.06 -2.98
N LEU A 148 6.10 -0.40 -2.35
CA LEU A 148 4.73 -0.17 -2.81
C LEU A 148 4.35 1.32 -2.75
N ALA A 149 4.67 2.00 -1.66
CA ALA A 149 4.39 3.42 -1.46
C ALA A 149 5.16 4.26 -2.46
N LEU A 150 6.44 3.96 -2.69
CA LEU A 150 7.28 4.65 -3.66
C LEU A 150 6.71 4.51 -5.07
N GLY A 151 6.33 3.29 -5.47
CA GLY A 151 5.69 3.03 -6.76
C GLY A 151 4.28 3.62 -6.89
N SER A 152 3.59 3.86 -5.76
CA SER A 152 2.25 4.47 -5.75
C SER A 152 2.30 5.99 -5.86
N VAL A 153 3.31 6.62 -5.25
CA VAL A 153 3.58 8.06 -5.36
C VAL A 153 4.25 8.41 -6.71
N ARG A 154 5.06 7.49 -7.25
CA ARG A 154 5.77 7.63 -8.52
C ARG A 154 5.63 6.36 -9.36
N SER A 155 4.67 6.38 -10.29
CA SER A 155 4.35 5.22 -11.13
C SER A 155 5.53 4.66 -11.92
N HIS A 156 6.48 5.51 -12.36
CA HIS A 156 7.67 5.08 -13.09
C HIS A 156 8.65 4.24 -12.24
N LEU A 157 8.59 4.36 -10.91
CA LEU A 157 9.40 3.56 -9.97
C LEU A 157 8.72 2.24 -9.60
N ARG A 158 7.47 2.01 -10.02
CA ARG A 158 6.73 0.81 -9.67
C ARG A 158 7.30 -0.42 -10.40
N ARG A 159 7.80 -1.39 -9.63
CA ARG A 159 8.27 -2.69 -10.11
C ARG A 159 7.68 -3.81 -9.26
N ASP A 160 6.68 -4.50 -9.81
CA ASP A 160 5.92 -5.52 -9.08
C ASP A 160 6.79 -6.72 -8.64
N TYR A 161 7.86 -7.06 -9.37
CA TYR A 161 8.79 -8.13 -8.97
C TYR A 161 9.67 -7.75 -7.77
N ILE A 162 10.06 -6.47 -7.64
CA ILE A 162 10.81 -5.98 -6.46
C ILE A 162 9.90 -6.03 -5.24
N PHE A 163 8.65 -5.58 -5.39
CA PHE A 163 7.65 -5.70 -4.34
C PHE A 163 7.44 -7.16 -3.92
N ALA A 164 7.22 -8.08 -4.87
CA ALA A 164 7.01 -9.49 -4.57
C ALA A 164 8.21 -10.14 -3.89
N GLY A 165 9.43 -9.87 -4.38
CA GLY A 165 10.67 -10.39 -3.80
C GLY A 165 10.90 -9.88 -2.38
N THR A 166 10.78 -8.57 -2.16
CA THR A 166 10.91 -7.99 -0.82
C THR A 166 9.83 -8.49 0.13
N PHE A 167 8.58 -8.65 -0.33
CA PHE A 167 7.49 -9.20 0.47
C PHE A 167 7.79 -10.64 0.90
N LEU A 168 8.20 -11.50 -0.03
CA LEU A 168 8.51 -12.90 0.28
C LEU A 168 9.68 -13.00 1.27
N LEU A 169 10.77 -12.25 1.03
CA LEU A 169 11.96 -12.29 1.88
C LEU A 169 11.67 -11.80 3.30
N THR A 170 11.00 -10.66 3.46
CA THR A 170 10.78 -10.08 4.79
C THR A 170 9.52 -10.65 5.44
N ARG A 171 8.35 -10.48 4.83
CA ARG A 171 7.04 -10.81 5.45
C ARG A 171 6.75 -12.29 5.57
N ILE A 172 7.42 -13.14 4.77
CA ILE A 172 7.26 -14.59 4.87
C ILE A 172 8.49 -15.22 5.54
N PHE A 173 9.66 -15.17 4.91
CA PHE A 173 10.82 -15.90 5.43
C PHE A 173 11.40 -15.32 6.71
N PHE A 174 11.68 -14.01 6.75
CA PHE A 174 12.20 -13.39 7.96
C PHE A 174 11.18 -13.44 9.11
N HIS A 175 9.90 -13.24 8.85
CA HIS A 175 8.87 -13.37 9.88
C HIS A 175 8.79 -14.80 10.45
N ALA A 176 8.78 -15.82 9.60
CA ALA A 176 8.81 -17.22 10.05
C ALA A 176 10.08 -17.53 10.87
N TYR A 177 11.23 -17.00 10.45
CA TYR A 177 12.48 -17.10 11.20
C TYR A 177 12.37 -16.43 12.59
N ALA A 178 11.82 -15.22 12.67
CA ALA A 178 11.60 -14.51 13.93
C ALA A 178 10.66 -15.28 14.87
N ILE A 179 9.60 -15.91 14.33
CA ILE A 179 8.71 -16.80 15.10
C ILE A 179 9.50 -17.98 15.67
N SER A 180 10.35 -18.61 14.86
CA SER A 180 11.21 -19.72 15.33
C SER A 180 12.15 -19.28 16.45
N CYS A 181 12.76 -18.10 16.33
CA CYS A 181 13.64 -17.53 17.36
C CYS A 181 12.87 -17.26 18.65
N ALA A 182 11.68 -16.65 18.55
CA ALA A 182 10.81 -16.40 19.70
C ALA A 182 10.36 -17.71 20.37
N TRP A 183 10.07 -18.75 19.58
CA TRP A 183 9.68 -20.07 20.08
C TRP A 183 10.81 -20.70 20.90
N LYS A 184 12.06 -20.60 20.44
CA LYS A 184 13.23 -21.07 21.19
C LYS A 184 13.42 -20.34 22.51
N LEU A 185 13.14 -19.04 22.55
CA LEU A 185 13.27 -18.21 23.75
C LEU A 185 12.22 -18.59 24.81
N ASN A 186 10.94 -18.58 24.44
CA ASN A 186 9.85 -18.92 25.35
C ASN A 186 8.63 -19.42 24.56
N PRO A 187 8.45 -20.75 24.45
CA PRO A 187 7.28 -21.34 23.80
C PRO A 187 5.98 -20.81 24.42
N PHE A 188 5.02 -20.42 23.58
CA PHE A 188 3.75 -19.81 24.00
C PHE A 188 3.90 -18.48 24.77
N GLY A 189 5.10 -17.89 24.77
CA GLY A 189 5.35 -16.58 25.34
C GLY A 189 4.63 -15.46 24.57
N PRO A 190 4.51 -14.27 25.19
CA PRO A 190 3.79 -13.13 24.61
C PRO A 190 4.29 -12.75 23.21
N VAL A 191 5.60 -12.77 22.99
CA VAL A 191 6.22 -12.41 21.70
C VAL A 191 5.88 -13.42 20.61
N VAL A 192 5.98 -14.73 20.90
CA VAL A 192 5.60 -15.79 19.96
C VAL A 192 4.14 -15.67 19.55
N ASN A 193 3.25 -15.45 20.53
CA ASN A 193 1.82 -15.34 20.29
C ASN A 193 1.51 -14.13 19.39
N ALA A 194 2.15 -12.98 19.66
CA ALA A 194 1.99 -11.78 18.83
C ALA A 194 2.46 -12.04 17.38
N LEU A 195 3.69 -12.54 17.19
CA LEU A 195 4.23 -12.80 15.85
C LEU A 195 3.38 -13.82 15.07
N THR A 196 3.01 -14.92 15.73
CA THR A 196 2.19 -15.98 15.12
C THR A 196 0.80 -15.47 14.74
N PHE A 197 0.21 -14.58 15.53
CA PHE A 197 -1.11 -14.01 15.25
C PHE A 197 -1.13 -13.19 13.94
N PHE A 198 -0.07 -12.42 13.66
CA PHE A 198 -0.01 -11.58 12.45
C PHE A 198 0.46 -12.31 11.19
N PHE A 199 1.17 -13.44 11.34
CA PHE A 199 1.74 -14.17 10.20
C PHE A 199 0.71 -14.64 9.15
N PRO A 200 -0.48 -15.17 9.51
CA PRO A 200 -1.51 -15.54 8.54
C PRO A 200 -1.95 -14.39 7.63
N ALA A 201 -1.99 -13.16 8.15
CA ALA A 201 -2.37 -11.99 7.35
C ALA A 201 -1.38 -11.75 6.21
N HIS A 202 -0.07 -11.90 6.46
CA HIS A 202 0.94 -11.78 5.41
C HIS A 202 0.83 -12.89 4.37
N CYS A 203 0.57 -14.13 4.79
CA CYS A 203 0.34 -15.23 3.87
C CYS A 203 -0.88 -14.99 2.99
N PHE A 204 -1.99 -14.53 3.59
CA PHE A 204 -3.22 -14.18 2.89
C PHE A 204 -3.02 -13.06 1.85
N TRP A 205 -2.32 -11.99 2.23
CA TRP A 205 -2.03 -10.88 1.31
C TRP A 205 -1.12 -11.31 0.16
N PHE A 206 -0.09 -12.11 0.43
CA PHE A 206 0.79 -12.61 -0.63
C PHE A 206 0.02 -13.51 -1.60
N TYR A 207 -0.83 -14.40 -1.08
CA TYR A 207 -1.73 -15.21 -1.91
C TYR A 207 -2.65 -14.33 -2.78
N GLY A 208 -3.25 -13.29 -2.20
CA GLY A 208 -4.06 -12.32 -2.92
C GLY A 208 -3.30 -11.63 -4.06
N PHE A 209 -2.05 -11.22 -3.79
CA PHE A 209 -1.16 -10.65 -4.80
C PHE A 209 -0.86 -11.63 -5.94
N ILE A 210 -0.50 -12.88 -5.65
CA ILE A 210 -0.24 -13.90 -6.68
C ILE A 210 -1.49 -14.14 -7.54
N LYS A 211 -2.67 -14.26 -6.92
CA LYS A 211 -3.93 -14.41 -7.63
C LYS A 211 -4.22 -13.21 -8.55
N GLN A 212 -3.92 -11.99 -8.10
CA GLN A 212 -4.01 -10.79 -8.91
C GLN A 212 -3.09 -10.85 -10.14
N GLN A 213 -1.82 -11.23 -9.96
CA GLN A 213 -0.86 -11.34 -11.06
C GLN A 213 -1.29 -12.40 -12.09
N ILE A 214 -1.76 -13.58 -11.64
CA ILE A 214 -2.30 -14.62 -12.53
C ILE A 214 -3.51 -14.09 -13.33
N ARG A 215 -4.40 -13.32 -12.70
CA ARG A 215 -5.55 -12.71 -13.39
C ARG A 215 -5.09 -11.75 -14.49
N LEU A 216 -4.12 -10.89 -14.18
CA LEU A 216 -3.59 -9.91 -15.12
C LEU A 216 -2.95 -10.59 -16.34
N MET A 217 -2.18 -11.66 -16.12
CA MET A 217 -1.60 -12.46 -17.20
C MET A 217 -2.66 -13.06 -18.12
N LYS A 218 -3.76 -13.58 -17.56
CA LYS A 218 -4.86 -14.17 -18.34
C LYS A 218 -5.63 -13.14 -19.17
N THR A 219 -5.69 -11.89 -18.70
CA THR A 219 -6.36 -10.79 -19.41
C THR A 219 -5.45 -10.09 -20.42
N ASP A 220 -4.18 -10.46 -20.53
CA ASP A 220 -3.27 -9.86 -21.51
C ASP A 220 -3.68 -10.26 -22.93
N PRO A 221 -4.10 -9.31 -23.78
CA PRO A 221 -4.51 -9.58 -25.16
C PRO A 221 -3.39 -10.19 -26.00
N LYS A 222 -2.12 -10.05 -25.59
CA LYS A 222 -0.98 -10.65 -26.28
C LYS A 222 -0.87 -12.16 -26.06
N ILE A 223 -1.47 -12.68 -24.99
CA ILE A 223 -1.40 -14.09 -24.60
C ILE A 223 -2.69 -14.83 -24.94
N THR A 224 -3.84 -14.14 -25.01
CA THR A 224 -5.12 -14.74 -25.42
C THR A 224 -5.24 -14.73 -26.94
N PRO A 225 -5.05 -15.86 -27.66
CA PRO A 225 -5.37 -15.90 -29.08
C PRO A 225 -6.87 -15.72 -29.19
N THR A 226 -7.28 -14.81 -30.07
CA THR A 226 -8.66 -14.51 -30.40
C THR A 226 -9.47 -15.81 -30.53
N ARG A 227 -10.30 -16.09 -29.54
CA ARG A 227 -11.30 -17.15 -29.60
C ARG A 227 -12.18 -16.82 -30.80
N THR A 228 -12.01 -17.57 -31.88
CA THR A 228 -12.73 -17.46 -33.15
C THR A 228 -14.21 -17.15 -32.90
N ALA A 229 -14.63 -15.96 -33.31
CA ALA A 229 -16.03 -15.57 -33.31
C ALA A 229 -16.82 -16.58 -34.17
N PRO A 230 -17.99 -17.07 -33.72
CA PRO A 230 -18.82 -17.91 -34.56
C PRO A 230 -19.27 -17.09 -35.77
N LYS A 231 -18.98 -17.62 -36.98
CA LYS A 231 -19.44 -17.07 -38.26
C LYS A 231 -20.93 -16.78 -38.18
N LYS A 232 -21.31 -15.50 -38.18
CA LYS A 232 -22.67 -15.09 -38.50
C LYS A 232 -22.98 -15.56 -39.91
N LYS A 233 -23.86 -16.56 -40.02
CA LYS A 233 -24.45 -17.01 -41.27
C LYS A 233 -25.20 -15.82 -41.88
N GLN A 234 -24.67 -15.30 -42.98
CA GLN A 234 -25.40 -14.40 -43.87
C GLN A 234 -26.51 -15.23 -44.51
N GLU A 235 -27.75 -15.05 -44.05
CA GLU A 235 -28.93 -15.41 -44.82
C GLU A 235 -29.44 -14.17 -45.53
N SER A 236 -29.53 -14.30 -46.84
CA SER A 236 -29.80 -13.27 -47.81
C SER A 236 -31.23 -13.41 -48.35
N VAL A 237 -31.89 -12.26 -48.53
CA VAL A 237 -32.98 -11.97 -49.49
C VAL A 237 -34.39 -12.46 -49.14
N THR A 238 -35.31 -11.51 -48.93
CA THR A 238 -36.45 -11.26 -49.86
C THR A 238 -37.01 -9.84 -49.64
N GLN A 239 -36.93 -9.02 -50.68
CA GLN A 239 -37.58 -7.71 -50.80
C GLN A 239 -38.93 -7.85 -51.53
N LYS A 240 -39.93 -7.05 -51.10
CA LYS A 240 -40.89 -6.22 -51.89
C LYS A 240 -42.11 -5.83 -51.01
N PRO A 241 -42.96 -4.84 -51.37
CA PRO A 241 -42.68 -3.51 -51.90
C PRO A 241 -43.44 -2.36 -51.17
N ILE A 242 -42.89 -1.15 -51.31
CA ILE A 242 -43.49 0.21 -51.42
C ILE A 242 -44.99 0.40 -51.08
N LYS A 243 -45.28 1.33 -50.15
CA LYS A 243 -46.33 2.34 -50.32
C LYS A 243 -45.87 3.73 -49.87
N THR A 244 -46.03 4.66 -50.79
CA THR A 244 -45.83 6.12 -50.75
C THR A 244 -46.87 6.80 -49.86
N THR A 245 -46.49 7.86 -49.13
CA THR A 245 -47.23 9.14 -49.05
C THR A 245 -46.28 10.22 -48.53
N ALA A 246 -46.19 11.30 -49.30
CA ALA A 246 -45.43 12.50 -49.01
C ALA A 246 -46.17 13.40 -48.01
N THR A 247 -45.44 14.23 -47.25
CA THR A 247 -45.76 15.66 -47.11
C THR A 247 -44.50 16.43 -46.73
N ILE A 248 -44.35 17.54 -47.43
CA ILE A 248 -43.26 18.51 -47.53
C ILE A 248 -43.31 19.49 -46.35
N MET A 249 -42.15 19.87 -45.80
CA MET A 249 -41.87 21.27 -45.46
C MET A 249 -40.37 21.58 -45.49
N MET A 250 -40.03 22.58 -46.31
CA MET A 250 -38.72 23.21 -46.44
C MET A 250 -38.41 24.16 -45.29
N LYS A 251 -37.14 24.27 -44.86
CA LYS A 251 -36.34 25.51 -45.01
C LYS A 251 -34.88 25.42 -44.50
N LYS A 252 -33.96 25.69 -45.44
CA LYS A 252 -32.87 26.71 -45.43
C LYS A 252 -31.63 26.56 -44.51
N LYS A 253 -30.63 25.90 -45.08
CA LYS A 253 -29.20 26.28 -45.28
C LYS A 253 -28.64 27.49 -44.51
N LYS A 254 -27.54 27.28 -43.76
CA LYS A 254 -26.31 28.11 -43.73
C LYS A 254 -25.14 27.34 -43.08
N SER A 255 -24.02 27.31 -43.78
CA SER A 255 -22.64 27.05 -43.33
C SER A 255 -21.74 28.00 -44.15
N PRO A 256 -20.41 28.19 -43.92
CA PRO A 256 -19.51 27.59 -42.92
C PRO A 256 -18.59 28.61 -42.20
N ILE A 257 -17.99 28.26 -41.06
CA ILE A 257 -16.70 28.82 -40.63
C ILE A 257 -15.85 27.66 -40.08
N SER A 258 -14.74 27.41 -40.75
CA SER A 258 -13.72 26.42 -40.43
C SER A 258 -12.56 27.10 -39.72
N GLU A 259 -12.29 26.74 -38.46
CA GLU A 259 -11.04 27.07 -37.78
C GLU A 259 -10.01 25.94 -37.92
N PRO A 260 -8.72 26.24 -38.17
CA PRO A 260 -7.67 25.23 -38.23
C PRO A 260 -7.18 24.87 -36.82
N ARG A 261 -7.54 23.68 -36.34
CA ARG A 261 -7.01 23.12 -35.09
C ARG A 261 -5.57 22.63 -35.31
N ARG A 262 -4.59 23.43 -34.88
CA ARG A 262 -3.18 23.06 -34.75
C ARG A 262 -3.05 21.78 -33.90
N ARG A 263 -2.73 20.64 -34.53
CA ARG A 263 -2.25 19.43 -33.84
C ARG A 263 -0.74 19.57 -33.64
N THR A 264 -0.33 19.81 -32.40
CA THR A 264 1.04 19.56 -31.96
C THR A 264 1.21 18.06 -31.74
N ASN A 265 1.99 17.41 -32.61
CA ASN A 265 2.43 16.03 -32.44
C ASN A 265 3.51 16.00 -31.35
N TYR A 266 3.13 15.81 -30.10
CA TYR A 266 4.03 15.23 -29.11
C TYR A 266 3.95 13.72 -29.25
N LEU A 267 5.08 13.09 -29.56
CA LEU A 267 5.27 11.65 -29.47
C LEU A 267 4.85 11.17 -28.08
N SER A 268 3.64 10.64 -27.97
CA SER A 268 3.24 9.85 -26.83
C SER A 268 3.91 8.50 -26.97
N TYR A 269 4.96 8.27 -26.18
CA TYR A 269 5.32 6.92 -25.79
C TYR A 269 4.12 6.35 -25.02
N THR A 270 3.25 5.64 -25.72
CA THR A 270 2.16 4.88 -25.14
C THR A 270 2.76 3.69 -24.40
N THR A 271 3.19 3.92 -23.16
CA THR A 271 3.27 2.83 -22.17
C THR A 271 1.88 2.17 -22.11
N PRO A 272 1.78 0.85 -22.34
CA PRO A 272 0.49 0.16 -22.34
C PRO A 272 -0.20 0.31 -20.98
N SER A 273 -1.54 0.33 -21.01
CA SER A 273 -2.44 0.56 -19.89
C SER A 273 -2.48 -0.59 -18.87
N PHE A 274 -1.32 -0.96 -18.31
CA PHE A 274 -1.20 -1.96 -17.24
C PHE A 274 -1.59 -1.42 -15.85
N HIS A 275 -1.98 -0.15 -15.74
CA HIS A 275 -1.95 0.59 -14.46
C HIS A 275 -3.28 0.88 -13.78
N GLN A 276 -4.39 0.26 -14.16
CA GLN A 276 -5.71 0.62 -13.60
C GLN A 276 -6.37 -0.42 -12.70
N SER A 277 -5.75 -1.58 -12.46
CA SER A 277 -6.26 -2.39 -11.34
C SER A 277 -5.91 -1.67 -10.04
N PRO A 278 -6.88 -1.37 -9.15
CA PRO A 278 -6.54 -0.97 -7.80
C PRO A 278 -5.60 -2.06 -7.26
N PRO A 279 -4.48 -1.70 -6.62
CA PRO A 279 -3.74 -2.70 -5.86
C PRO A 279 -4.76 -3.39 -4.95
N VAL A 280 -4.68 -4.72 -4.78
CA VAL A 280 -5.22 -5.32 -3.56
C VAL A 280 -4.61 -4.44 -2.46
N SER A 281 -5.44 -3.68 -1.74
CA SER A 281 -4.88 -2.79 -0.74
C SER A 281 -4.17 -3.71 0.25
N VAL A 282 -2.84 -3.57 0.28
CA VAL A 282 -1.94 -4.26 1.21
C VAL A 282 -1.75 -3.41 2.48
N HIS A 283 -2.34 -2.22 2.45
CA HIS A 283 -2.90 -1.57 3.61
C HIS A 283 -4.25 -2.19 3.77
#